data_AF-A0A5B6YWQ5-F1
#
_entry.id   AF-A0A5B6YWQ5-F1
#
_cell.length_a   1.000
_cell.length_b   1.000
_cell.length_c   1.000
_cell.angle_alpha   90.00
_cell.angle_beta   90.00
_cell.angle_gamma   90.00
#
_symmetry.space_group_name_H-M   'P 1'
#
loop_
_entity.id
_entity.type
_entity.pdbx_description
1 polymer ?
#
loop_
_entity_poly.entity_id
_entity_poly.type
_entity_poly.pdbx_seq_one_letter_code
_entity_poly.pdbx_strand_id
1 'polypeptide(L)'
;MDTCFRRNFQDWELGETLSLLETIQRVNPVEGQEDSILWGRDNSKKFTVRSFYEAVVVRRHVEFPWRLIWRSKAPMKVAFFVWAVARDAILTLENLKKRGFSLASRCSMCGVEEETVNHPFLHCSFAREG
;
A
#
# COMPACT_ATOMS: atom_id res chain seq x y z
N MET A 1 29.93 18.48 11.90
CA MET A 1 29.04 19.22 10.99
C MET A 1 27.83 19.66 11.80
N ASP A 2 27.59 20.96 11.91
CA ASP A 2 26.36 21.48 12.52
C ASP A 2 25.23 21.43 11.48
N THR A 3 24.22 20.60 11.70
CA THR A 3 23.06 20.50 10.80
C THR A 3 21.97 21.45 11.28
N CYS A 4 21.78 22.56 10.57
CA CYS A 4 20.70 23.50 10.86
C CYS A 4 19.42 23.07 10.13
N PHE A 5 18.41 22.63 10.89
CA PHE A 5 17.12 22.23 10.34
C PHE A 5 16.18 23.43 10.19
N ARG A 6 15.38 23.45 9.12
CA ARG A 6 14.41 24.52 8.84
C ARG A 6 13.31 24.67 9.89
N ARG A 7 13.04 23.62 10.67
CA ARG A 7 12.08 23.59 11.76
C ARG A 7 12.52 22.59 12.81
N ASN A 8 11.95 22.70 14.01
CA ASN A 8 12.05 21.65 15.01
C ASN A 8 11.32 20.38 14.56
N PHE A 9 11.82 19.24 15.02
CA PHE A 9 11.20 17.94 14.82
C PHE A 9 10.02 17.75 15.77
N GLN A 10 9.00 17.06 15.28
CA GLN A 10 7.90 16.59 16.13
C GLN A 10 8.32 15.32 16.86
N ASP A 11 7.67 15.00 17.99
CA ASP A 11 8.04 13.84 18.81
C ASP A 11 8.05 12.52 18.02
N TRP A 12 7.10 12.35 17.09
CA TRP A 12 7.02 11.15 16.24
C TRP A 12 8.10 11.07 15.17
N GLU A 13 8.80 12.16 14.86
CA GLU A 13 9.90 12.22 13.88
C GLU A 13 11.26 11.98 14.53
N LEU A 14 11.37 12.15 15.85
CA LEU A 14 12.65 12.08 16.56
C LEU A 14 13.35 10.73 16.39
N GLY A 15 12.61 9.63 16.43
CA GLY A 15 13.19 8.28 16.25
C GLY A 15 13.86 8.10 14.89
N GLU A 16 13.18 8.48 13.81
CA GLU A 16 13.74 8.43 12.46
C GLU A 16 14.91 9.39 12.28
N THR A 17 14.81 10.58 12.88
CA THR A 17 15.85 11.61 12.82
C THR A 17 17.13 11.16 13.50
N LEU A 18 17.04 10.57 14.69
CA LEU A 18 18.21 10.05 15.41
C LEU A 18 18.89 8.91 14.64
N SER A 19 18.10 8.01 14.05
CA SER A 19 18.62 6.93 13.20
C SER A 19 19.35 7.46 11.96
N LEU A 20 18.82 8.51 11.34
CA LEU A 20 19.48 9.20 10.23
C LEU A 20 20.81 9.83 10.66
N LEU A 21 20.81 10.58 11.76
CA LEU A 21 22.02 11.24 12.27
C LEU A 21 23.12 10.23 12.60
N GLU A 22 22.77 9.12 13.26
CA GLU A 22 23.71 8.03 13.53
C GLU A 22 24.28 7.44 12.24
N THR A 23 23.46 7.30 11.20
CA THR A 23 23.91 6.80 9.89
C THR A 23 24.89 7.76 9.23
N ILE A 24 24.60 9.06 9.26
CA ILE A 24 25.47 10.11 8.69
C ILE A 24 26.81 10.16 9.42
N GLN A 25 26.80 10.08 10.76
CA GLN A 25 28.03 10.13 11.58
C GLN A 25 28.98 8.96 11.32
N ARG A 26 28.48 7.83 10.83
CA ARG A 26 29.30 6.66 10.47
C ARG A 26 30.02 6.80 9.12
N VAL A 27 29.65 7.79 8.31
CA VAL A 27 30.26 8.03 7.00
C VAL A 27 31.39 9.03 7.16
N ASN A 28 32.59 8.68 6.69
CA ASN A 28 33.71 9.61 6.59
C ASN A 28 33.87 10.02 5.11
N PRO A 29 33.49 11.25 4.72
CA PRO A 29 33.60 11.71 3.35
C PRO A 29 35.05 11.74 2.89
N VAL A 30 35.30 11.36 1.65
CA VAL A 30 36.63 11.51 1.02
C VAL A 30 36.73 12.93 0.47
N GLU A 31 37.75 13.66 0.91
CA GLU A 31 37.96 15.04 0.49
C GLU A 31 38.24 15.11 -1.01
N GLY A 32 37.53 16.01 -1.72
CA GLY A 32 37.65 16.18 -3.17
C GLY A 32 36.84 15.21 -4.02
N GLN A 33 36.06 14.31 -3.42
CA GLN A 33 35.11 13.45 -4.14
C GLN A 33 33.72 14.08 -4.16
N GLU A 34 33.10 14.19 -5.35
CA GLU A 34 31.72 14.63 -5.46
C GLU A 34 30.74 13.52 -5.04
N ASP A 35 29.70 13.93 -4.31
CA ASP A 35 28.61 13.03 -3.94
C ASP A 35 27.79 12.60 -5.16
N SER A 36 27.40 11.32 -5.17
CA SER A 36 26.55 10.75 -6.21
C SER A 36 25.44 9.89 -5.62
N ILE A 37 24.25 9.97 -6.21
CA ILE A 37 23.10 9.14 -5.82
C ILE A 37 23.26 7.77 -6.46
N LEU A 38 23.39 6.74 -5.62
CA LEU A 38 23.56 5.36 -6.05
C LEU A 38 22.27 4.57 -5.82
N TRP A 39 21.90 3.76 -6.80
CA TRP A 39 20.76 2.86 -6.67
C TRP A 39 21.12 1.65 -5.81
N GLY A 40 20.59 1.57 -4.60
CA GLY A 40 20.96 0.54 -3.60
C GLY A 40 20.29 -0.83 -3.76
N ARG A 41 19.54 -1.08 -4.85
CA ARG A 41 18.76 -2.33 -5.02
C ARG A 41 19.39 -3.32 -6.00
N ASP A 42 20.41 -2.91 -6.75
CA ASP A 42 21.18 -3.80 -7.60
C ASP A 42 22.67 -3.49 -7.52
N ASN A 43 23.51 -4.46 -7.94
CA ASN A 43 24.96 -4.31 -7.92
C ASN A 43 25.47 -3.32 -8.98
N SER A 44 24.62 -2.88 -9.90
CA SER A 44 25.00 -1.94 -10.94
C SER A 44 25.15 -0.52 -10.41
N LYS A 45 24.56 -0.24 -9.23
CA LYS A 45 24.47 1.10 -8.61
C LYS A 45 23.80 2.15 -9.49
N LYS A 46 23.25 1.75 -10.63
CA LYS A 46 22.57 2.60 -11.61
C LYS A 46 21.08 2.41 -11.48
N PHE A 47 20.36 3.52 -11.49
CA PHE A 47 18.90 3.47 -11.56
C PHE A 47 18.47 2.97 -12.94
N THR A 48 17.58 1.98 -12.96
CA THR A 48 16.82 1.64 -14.17
C THR A 48 15.35 1.48 -13.80
N VAL A 49 14.47 1.80 -14.75
CA VAL A 49 13.03 1.56 -14.58
C VAL A 49 12.77 0.09 -14.23
N ARG A 50 13.48 -0.82 -14.89
CA ARG A 50 13.39 -2.27 -14.61
C ARG A 50 13.72 -2.61 -13.16
N SER A 51 14.88 -2.18 -12.64
CA SER A 51 15.30 -2.53 -11.27
C SER A 51 14.42 -1.86 -10.21
N PHE A 52 13.84 -0.69 -10.50
CA PHE A 52 12.78 -0.11 -9.68
C PHE A 52 11.53 -0.99 -9.63
N TYR A 53 11.01 -1.41 -10.79
CA TYR A 53 9.83 -2.27 -10.85
C TYR A 53 10.07 -3.62 -10.16
N GLU A 54 11.22 -4.25 -10.35
CA GLU A 54 11.57 -5.49 -9.64
C GLU A 54 11.56 -5.28 -8.12
N ALA A 55 12.15 -4.19 -7.62
CA ALA A 55 12.18 -3.89 -6.18
C ALA A 55 10.78 -3.61 -5.57
N VAL A 56 9.88 -2.98 -6.35
CA VAL A 56 8.54 -2.60 -5.88
C VAL A 56 7.51 -3.73 -6.07
N VAL A 57 7.57 -4.44 -7.20
CA VAL A 57 6.60 -5.48 -7.59
C VAL A 57 6.87 -6.80 -6.85
N VAL A 58 8.13 -7.21 -6.66
CA VAL A 58 8.45 -8.45 -5.92
C VAL A 58 7.93 -8.40 -4.48
N ARG A 59 7.93 -7.22 -3.84
CA ARG A 59 7.36 -7.03 -2.49
C ARG A 59 5.84 -7.22 -2.44
N ARG A 60 5.14 -7.20 -3.58
CA ARG A 60 3.68 -7.30 -3.68
C ARG A 60 3.21 -8.59 -4.36
N HIS A 61 4.08 -9.58 -4.53
CA HIS A 61 3.78 -10.80 -5.26
C HIS A 61 2.89 -11.77 -4.45
N VAL A 62 1.66 -11.35 -4.14
CA VAL A 62 0.56 -12.29 -3.97
C VAL A 62 0.08 -12.57 -5.40
N GLU A 63 0.31 -13.78 -5.89
CA GLU A 63 -0.23 -14.18 -7.20
C GLU A 63 -1.74 -14.15 -7.16
N PHE A 64 -2.31 -13.06 -7.69
CA PHE A 64 -3.75 -12.91 -7.78
C PHE A 64 -4.28 -13.87 -8.86
N PRO A 65 -5.29 -14.72 -8.57
CA PRO A 65 -5.77 -15.73 -9.49
C PRO A 65 -6.68 -15.14 -10.59
N TRP A 66 -6.16 -14.19 -11.37
CA TRP A 66 -6.89 -13.46 -12.40
C TRP A 66 -7.58 -14.38 -13.41
N ARG A 67 -6.98 -15.54 -13.70
CA ARG A 67 -7.54 -16.53 -14.64
C ARG A 67 -8.90 -17.05 -14.16
N LEU A 68 -9.10 -17.23 -12.86
CA LEU A 68 -10.39 -17.69 -12.32
C LEU A 68 -11.52 -16.71 -12.60
N ILE A 69 -11.20 -15.41 -12.59
CA ILE A 69 -12.18 -14.35 -12.82
C ILE A 69 -12.47 -14.22 -14.32
N TRP A 70 -11.41 -14.05 -15.12
CA TRP A 70 -11.55 -13.70 -16.54
C TRP A 70 -11.84 -14.89 -17.46
N ARG A 71 -11.57 -16.13 -17.02
CA ARG A 71 -11.94 -17.36 -17.78
C ARG A 71 -13.25 -17.99 -17.30
N SER A 72 -13.97 -17.35 -16.38
CA SER A 72 -15.28 -17.82 -15.97
C SER A 72 -16.29 -17.69 -17.13
N LYS A 73 -17.36 -18.49 -17.10
CA LYS A 73 -18.50 -18.33 -18.03
C LYS A 73 -19.43 -17.17 -17.65
N ALA A 74 -19.07 -16.41 -16.61
CA ALA A 74 -19.89 -15.31 -16.13
C ALA A 74 -19.88 -14.14 -17.13
N PRO A 75 -20.95 -13.34 -17.19
CA PRO A 75 -20.93 -12.11 -17.98
C PRO A 75 -19.78 -11.18 -17.57
N MET A 76 -19.22 -10.41 -18.50
CA MET A 76 -18.09 -9.51 -18.23
C MET A 76 -18.34 -8.54 -17.08
N LYS A 77 -19.59 -8.08 -16.90
CA LYS A 77 -19.98 -7.22 -15.76
C LYS A 77 -19.72 -7.89 -14.41
N VAL A 78 -20.00 -9.19 -14.31
CA VAL A 78 -19.78 -9.99 -13.09
C VAL A 78 -18.28 -10.23 -12.89
N ALA A 79 -17.55 -10.58 -13.94
CA ALA A 79 -16.10 -10.76 -13.86
C ALA A 79 -15.39 -9.46 -13.41
N PHE A 80 -15.77 -8.31 -13.97
CA PHE A 80 -15.25 -7.01 -13.55
C PHE A 80 -15.58 -6.71 -12.08
N PHE A 81 -16.82 -6.99 -11.66
CA PHE A 81 -17.23 -6.80 -10.28
C PHE A 81 -16.40 -7.65 -9.31
N VAL A 82 -16.24 -8.95 -9.57
CA VAL A 82 -15.42 -9.85 -8.74
C VAL A 82 -13.95 -9.41 -8.72
N TRP A 83 -13.41 -8.94 -9.85
CA TRP A 83 -12.07 -8.36 -9.90
C TRP A 83 -11.94 -7.11 -9.02
N ALA A 84 -12.94 -6.23 -9.03
CA ALA A 84 -12.97 -5.05 -8.17
C ALA A 84 -13.09 -5.42 -6.68
N VAL A 85 -13.94 -6.39 -6.34
CA VAL A 85 -14.09 -6.92 -4.96
C VAL A 85 -12.74 -7.43 -4.46
N ALA A 86 -12.08 -8.27 -5.26
CA ALA A 86 -10.85 -8.93 -4.83
C ALA A 86 -9.62 -7.99 -4.79
N ARG A 87 -9.75 -6.75 -5.28
CA ARG A 87 -8.76 -5.68 -5.15
C ARG A 87 -9.12 -4.63 -4.11
N ASP A 88 -10.14 -4.89 -3.27
CA ASP A 88 -10.64 -3.92 -2.29
C ASP A 88 -11.01 -2.57 -2.95
N ALA A 89 -11.54 -2.62 -4.17
CA ALA A 89 -11.79 -1.45 -5.02
C ALA A 89 -13.27 -1.09 -5.15
N ILE A 90 -14.17 -1.87 -4.54
CA ILE A 90 -15.61 -1.59 -4.50
C ILE A 90 -15.96 -0.50 -3.47
N LEU A 91 -17.10 0.16 -3.68
CA LEU A 91 -17.60 1.27 -2.86
C LEU A 91 -18.22 0.78 -1.54
N THR A 92 -17.49 0.00 -0.73
CA THR A 92 -17.91 -0.26 0.65
C THR A 92 -17.68 0.97 1.53
N LEU A 93 -18.44 1.06 2.62
CA LEU A 93 -18.27 2.14 3.61
C LEU A 93 -16.85 2.19 4.20
N GLU A 94 -16.19 1.04 4.37
CA GLU A 94 -14.77 0.98 4.75
C GLU A 94 -13.86 1.69 3.73
N ASN A 95 -14.08 1.45 2.43
CA ASN A 95 -13.29 2.09 1.37
C ASN A 95 -13.62 3.57 1.19
N LEU A 96 -14.85 4.00 1.51
CA LEU A 96 -15.20 5.42 1.59
C LEU A 96 -14.51 6.11 2.78
N LYS A 97 -14.42 5.45 3.95
CA LYS A 97 -13.64 5.95 5.09
C LYS A 97 -12.16 6.13 4.75
N LYS A 98 -11.53 5.14 4.09
CA LYS A 98 -10.14 5.26 3.60
C LYS A 98 -9.94 6.45 2.65
N ARG A 99 -11.00 6.92 1.99
CA ARG A 99 -11.01 8.09 1.09
C ARG A 99 -11.40 9.40 1.78
N GLY A 100 -11.55 9.41 3.10
CA GLY A 100 -11.82 10.61 3.91
C GLY A 100 -13.30 10.90 4.17
N PHE A 101 -14.23 10.01 3.81
CA PHE A 101 -15.65 10.19 4.13
C PHE A 101 -15.95 9.71 5.55
N SER A 102 -16.47 10.60 6.39
CA SER A 102 -16.88 10.29 7.77
C SER A 102 -18.29 9.71 7.81
N LEU A 103 -18.39 8.39 7.64
CA LEU A 103 -19.66 7.65 7.65
C LEU A 103 -19.67 6.61 8.78
N ALA A 104 -20.83 6.35 9.38
CA ALA A 104 -21.02 5.20 10.24
C ALA A 104 -20.92 3.93 9.39
N SER A 105 -19.90 3.11 9.61
CA SER A 105 -19.68 1.87 8.84
C SER A 105 -20.57 0.77 9.42
N ARG A 106 -21.82 0.71 8.98
CA ARG A 106 -22.69 -0.45 9.23
C ARG A 106 -23.11 -1.04 7.90
N CYS A 107 -23.17 -2.37 7.83
CA CYS A 107 -23.61 -3.07 6.63
C CYS A 107 -25.00 -2.61 6.23
N SER A 108 -25.14 -2.16 4.99
CA SER A 108 -26.42 -1.76 4.39
C SER A 108 -27.46 -2.88 4.30
N MET A 109 -27.05 -4.16 4.39
CA MET A 109 -27.96 -5.31 4.36
C MET A 109 -28.37 -5.77 5.76
N CYS A 110 -27.42 -6.14 6.63
CA CYS A 110 -27.76 -6.65 7.96
C CYS A 110 -27.98 -5.57 9.01
N GLY A 111 -27.44 -4.36 8.82
CA GLY A 111 -27.55 -3.24 9.77
C GLY A 111 -26.84 -3.43 11.11
N VAL A 112 -26.22 -4.59 11.35
CA VAL A 112 -25.63 -4.99 12.64
C VAL A 112 -24.11 -4.83 12.64
N GLU A 113 -23.44 -5.50 11.71
CA GLU A 113 -21.96 -5.50 11.66
C GLU A 113 -21.38 -4.39 10.80
N GLU A 114 -20.08 -4.16 10.94
CA GLU A 114 -19.34 -3.20 10.13
C GLU A 114 -19.28 -3.64 8.65
N GLU A 115 -19.54 -2.69 7.73
CA GLU A 115 -19.46 -2.97 6.30
C GLU A 115 -18.01 -2.97 5.81
N THR A 116 -17.42 -4.15 5.79
CA THR A 116 -16.14 -4.43 5.11
C THR A 116 -16.37 -4.93 3.69
N VAL A 117 -15.33 -5.07 2.87
CA VAL A 117 -15.47 -5.68 1.53
C VAL A 117 -15.97 -7.11 1.58
N ASN A 118 -15.54 -7.90 2.57
CA ASN A 118 -15.92 -9.31 2.63
C ASN A 118 -17.28 -9.53 3.28
N HIS A 119 -17.69 -8.66 4.22
CA HIS A 119 -18.91 -8.88 5.00
C HIS A 119 -20.16 -9.05 4.11
N PRO A 120 -20.50 -8.13 3.17
CA PRO A 120 -21.64 -8.29 2.27
C PRO A 120 -21.71 -9.60 1.48
N PHE A 121 -20.56 -10.18 1.11
CA PHE A 121 -20.51 -11.34 0.21
C PHE A 121 -20.25 -12.67 0.91
N LEU A 122 -19.57 -12.66 2.07
CA LEU A 122 -19.07 -13.89 2.71
C LEU A 122 -19.57 -14.08 4.14
N HIS A 123 -19.88 -13.01 4.87
CA HIS A 123 -20.12 -13.08 6.32
C HIS A 123 -21.48 -12.53 6.75
N CYS A 124 -22.15 -11.76 5.89
CA CYS A 124 -23.45 -11.17 6.17
C CYS A 124 -24.50 -12.28 6.34
N SER A 125 -25.19 -12.27 7.48
CA SER A 125 -26.28 -13.21 7.77
C SER A 125 -27.38 -13.14 6.73
N PHE A 126 -27.74 -11.93 6.27
CA PHE A 126 -28.73 -11.72 5.21
C PHE A 126 -28.31 -12.37 3.87
N ALA A 127 -27.02 -12.36 3.55
CA ALA A 127 -26.51 -12.97 2.31
C ALA A 127 -26.49 -14.52 2.37
N ARG A 128 -26.64 -15.12 3.57
CA ARG A 128 -26.68 -16.58 3.76
C ARG A 128 -28.09 -17.17 3.67
N GLU A 129 -29.13 -16.33 3.60
CA GLU A 129 -30.54 -16.76 3.55
C GLU A 129 -31.09 -16.91 2.11
N GLY A 130 -30.22 -16.94 1.10
CA GLY A 130 -30.57 -17.09 -0.32
C GLY A 130 -30.36 -18.49 -0.88
#